data_AF-A0A962R162-F1
#
_entry.id   AF-A0A962R162-F1
#
_cell.length_a   1.000
_cell.length_b   1.000
_cell.length_c   1.000
_cell.angle_alpha   90.00
_cell.angle_beta   90.00
_cell.angle_gamma   90.00
#
_symmetry.space_group_name_H-M   'P 1'
#
loop_
_entity.id
_entity.type
_entity.pdbx_description
1 polymer ?
#
loop_
_entity_poly.entity_id
_entity_poly.type
_entity_poly.pdbx_seq_one_letter_code
_entity_poly.pdbx_strand_id
1 'polypeptide(L)'
;AGSCDLGDDTQWQQLQQLQPQNSVQASLVEGMKSYRDARQRRYIHLVDGGIGDNLGLRTLIDRFETMNMEEMERLPGNANGDILVILVNAEVNPDRLIEQTYAAPSVGTTMAAVSSAQFSNYNMETLDRFRQLLAEVQQYSEQNKLSRKIYFTQVSFEHVKSSEINRLLNSLPTTLALEDIDVDRLIVAGRLLLRTEPEFEAFKQRHNASLAEGALSEQALCEYYPHPACPTPPNRAGSP
;
A
#
# COMPACT_ATOMS: atom_id res chain seq x y z
N ALA A 1 -23.61 13.13 -29.65
CA ALA A 1 -22.74 12.32 -28.77
C ALA A 1 -21.55 11.89 -29.61
N GLY A 2 -20.33 12.28 -29.23
CA GLY A 2 -19.13 11.93 -29.98
C GLY A 2 -18.89 10.42 -29.95
N SER A 3 -18.76 9.81 -31.11
CA SER A 3 -18.31 8.42 -31.25
C SER A 3 -16.82 8.37 -30.97
N CYS A 4 -16.44 8.24 -29.71
CA CYS A 4 -15.08 7.87 -29.34
C CYS A 4 -14.92 6.38 -29.63
N ASP A 5 -14.55 6.05 -30.87
CA ASP A 5 -14.19 4.69 -31.23
C ASP A 5 -12.79 4.41 -30.69
N LEU A 6 -12.76 3.66 -29.61
CA LEU A 6 -11.54 3.23 -28.94
C LEU A 6 -11.16 1.79 -29.39
N GLY A 7 -11.69 1.30 -30.51
CA GLY A 7 -11.36 -0.01 -31.08
C GLY A 7 -9.89 -0.15 -31.49
N ASP A 8 -9.28 0.95 -31.92
CA ASP A 8 -7.87 1.03 -32.32
C ASP A 8 -6.92 1.34 -31.15
N ASP A 9 -7.44 1.39 -29.92
CA ASP A 9 -6.62 1.61 -28.74
C ASP A 9 -5.63 0.44 -28.54
N THR A 10 -4.35 0.76 -28.39
CA THR A 10 -3.28 -0.23 -28.25
C THR A 10 -3.49 -1.15 -27.05
N GLN A 11 -4.00 -0.61 -25.93
CA GLN A 11 -4.25 -1.43 -24.73
C GLN A 11 -5.42 -2.38 -24.97
N TRP A 12 -6.45 -1.94 -25.69
CA TRP A 12 -7.54 -2.82 -26.10
C TRP A 12 -7.10 -3.94 -27.01
N GLN A 13 -6.26 -3.66 -28.01
CA GLN A 13 -5.71 -4.68 -28.91
C GLN A 13 -4.86 -5.70 -28.13
N GLN A 14 -4.02 -5.23 -27.20
CA GLN A 14 -3.27 -6.12 -26.30
C GLN A 14 -4.21 -7.00 -25.47
N LEU A 15 -5.25 -6.42 -24.85
CA LEU A 15 -6.22 -7.17 -24.04
C LEU A 15 -6.97 -8.23 -24.87
N GLN A 16 -7.24 -7.97 -26.14
CA GLN A 16 -7.85 -8.97 -27.03
C GLN A 16 -6.92 -10.18 -27.27
N GLN A 17 -5.62 -9.93 -27.37
CA GLN A 17 -4.60 -10.95 -27.66
C GLN A 17 -4.13 -11.71 -26.40
N LEU A 18 -4.37 -11.17 -25.20
CA LEU A 18 -4.02 -11.83 -23.95
C LEU A 18 -4.72 -13.20 -23.81
N GLN A 19 -3.90 -14.24 -23.67
CA GLN A 19 -4.34 -15.61 -23.38
C GLN A 19 -4.14 -15.88 -21.88
N PRO A 20 -5.22 -15.97 -21.08
CA PRO A 20 -5.10 -16.21 -19.66
C PRO A 20 -4.54 -17.61 -19.37
N GLN A 21 -3.59 -17.69 -18.44
CA GLN A 21 -2.89 -18.92 -18.06
C GLN A 21 -3.55 -19.63 -16.86
N ASN A 22 -4.38 -18.91 -16.11
CA ASN A 22 -5.11 -19.44 -14.95
C ASN A 22 -6.51 -18.81 -14.85
N SER A 23 -7.33 -19.33 -13.93
CA SER A 23 -8.72 -18.90 -13.72
C SER A 23 -8.84 -17.45 -13.25
N VAL A 24 -7.86 -16.95 -12.49
CA VAL A 24 -7.82 -15.56 -12.03
C VAL A 24 -7.65 -14.62 -13.21
N GLN A 25 -6.63 -14.85 -14.04
CA GLN A 25 -6.39 -14.09 -15.27
C GLN A 25 -7.58 -14.18 -16.24
N ALA A 26 -8.20 -15.35 -16.37
CA ALA A 26 -9.36 -15.53 -17.24
C ALA A 26 -10.52 -14.63 -16.79
N SER A 27 -10.81 -14.61 -15.49
CA SER A 27 -11.85 -13.77 -14.90
C SER A 27 -11.56 -12.28 -15.05
N LEU A 28 -10.29 -11.86 -14.86
CA LEU A 28 -9.85 -10.48 -15.05
C LEU A 28 -10.01 -10.03 -16.51
N VAL A 29 -9.53 -10.83 -17.47
CA VAL A 29 -9.61 -10.52 -18.90
C VAL A 29 -11.06 -10.46 -19.37
N GLU A 30 -11.90 -11.40 -18.95
CA GLU A 30 -13.34 -11.40 -19.26
C GLU A 30 -14.03 -10.17 -18.66
N GLY A 31 -13.75 -9.87 -17.39
CA GLY A 31 -14.26 -8.68 -16.71
C GLY A 31 -13.90 -7.39 -17.45
N MET A 32 -12.63 -7.20 -17.81
CA MET A 32 -12.17 -6.03 -18.57
C MET A 32 -12.83 -5.94 -19.95
N LYS A 33 -12.96 -7.05 -20.68
CA LYS A 33 -13.64 -7.08 -21.99
C LYS A 33 -15.13 -6.73 -21.87
N SER A 34 -15.78 -7.17 -20.80
CA SER A 34 -17.22 -6.94 -20.58
C SER A 34 -17.60 -5.46 -20.44
N TYR A 35 -16.69 -4.59 -19.98
CA TYR A 35 -16.94 -3.15 -19.87
C TYR A 35 -17.15 -2.45 -21.21
N ARG A 36 -16.82 -3.10 -22.34
CA ARG A 36 -17.10 -2.57 -23.70
C ARG A 36 -18.43 -3.04 -24.28
N ASP A 37 -19.12 -3.99 -23.65
CA ASP A 37 -20.45 -4.38 -24.10
C ASP A 37 -21.47 -3.34 -23.64
N ALA A 38 -21.62 -2.26 -24.40
CA ALA A 38 -22.59 -1.20 -24.10
C ALA A 38 -24.06 -1.67 -24.17
N ARG A 39 -24.35 -2.87 -24.72
CA ARG A 39 -25.69 -3.46 -24.72
C ARG A 39 -25.99 -4.12 -23.38
N GLN A 40 -25.04 -4.86 -22.81
CA GLN A 40 -25.21 -5.51 -21.51
C GLN A 40 -24.82 -4.62 -20.32
N ARG A 41 -23.88 -3.68 -20.50
CA ARG A 41 -23.36 -2.77 -19.48
C ARG A 41 -23.50 -1.31 -19.91
N ARG A 42 -24.75 -0.86 -20.00
CA ARG A 42 -25.08 0.52 -20.43
C ARG A 42 -24.61 1.60 -19.44
N TYR A 43 -24.58 1.26 -18.16
CA TYR A 43 -24.18 2.16 -17.08
C TYR A 43 -23.04 1.51 -16.29
N ILE A 44 -22.02 2.32 -15.95
CA ILE A 44 -20.91 1.91 -15.10
C ILE A 44 -21.13 2.53 -13.73
N HIS A 45 -21.27 1.68 -12.72
CA HIS A 45 -21.31 2.10 -11.32
C HIS A 45 -19.90 2.03 -10.76
N LEU A 46 -19.38 3.19 -10.36
CA LEU A 46 -18.10 3.28 -9.69
C LEU A 46 -18.36 3.32 -8.19
N VAL A 47 -17.56 2.55 -7.47
CA VAL A 47 -17.57 2.46 -6.01
C VAL A 47 -16.18 2.86 -5.54
N ASP A 48 -16.10 3.45 -4.34
CA ASP A 48 -14.82 3.81 -3.76
C ASP A 48 -13.91 2.57 -3.63
N GLY A 49 -12.63 2.73 -3.95
CA GLY A 49 -11.62 1.67 -3.94
C GLY A 49 -11.49 1.01 -2.57
N GLY A 50 -11.80 1.74 -1.51
CA GLY A 50 -11.83 1.23 -0.13
C GLY A 50 -12.85 0.09 0.10
N ILE A 51 -13.71 -0.25 -0.87
CA ILE A 51 -14.58 -1.45 -0.83
C ILE A 51 -13.94 -2.69 -1.46
N GLY A 52 -12.96 -2.53 -2.34
CA GLY A 52 -12.27 -3.64 -3.00
C GLY A 52 -10.87 -3.92 -2.47
N ASP A 53 -10.16 -2.88 -2.03
CA ASP A 53 -8.78 -2.94 -1.54
C ASP A 53 -8.44 -1.63 -0.78
N ASN A 54 -7.98 -1.73 0.47
CA ASN A 54 -7.55 -0.56 1.26
C ASN A 54 -6.08 -0.18 1.01
N LEU A 55 -5.31 -1.04 0.32
CA LEU A 55 -3.88 -0.90 0.08
C LEU A 55 -3.54 -0.39 -1.32
N GLY A 56 -4.51 -0.42 -2.25
CA GLY A 56 -4.33 -0.02 -3.65
C GLY A 56 -3.39 -0.92 -4.47
N LEU A 57 -2.96 -2.06 -3.91
CA LEU A 57 -2.04 -3.01 -4.52
C LEU A 57 -2.73 -3.88 -5.57
N ARG A 58 -4.04 -4.08 -5.48
CA ARG A 58 -4.79 -4.95 -6.39
C ARG A 58 -4.66 -4.53 -7.85
N THR A 59 -4.68 -3.23 -8.11
CA THR A 59 -4.51 -2.69 -9.47
C THR A 59 -3.13 -3.00 -10.03
N LEU A 60 -2.08 -2.95 -9.19
CA LEU A 60 -0.74 -3.34 -9.59
C LEU A 60 -0.70 -4.84 -9.87
N ILE A 61 -1.18 -5.67 -8.93
CA ILE A 61 -1.24 -7.14 -9.09
C ILE A 61 -1.93 -7.52 -10.40
N ASP A 62 -3.12 -7.00 -10.67
CA ASP A 62 -3.87 -7.30 -11.88
C ASP A 62 -3.08 -6.90 -13.13
N ARG A 63 -2.36 -5.77 -13.09
CA ARG A 63 -1.48 -5.35 -14.20
C ARG A 63 -0.34 -6.34 -14.41
N PHE A 64 0.34 -6.76 -13.36
CA PHE A 64 1.39 -7.78 -13.42
C PHE A 64 0.84 -9.13 -13.91
N GLU A 65 -0.36 -9.52 -13.51
CA GLU A 65 -0.96 -10.78 -13.93
C GLU A 65 -1.42 -10.77 -15.40
N THR A 66 -1.66 -9.59 -15.97
CA THR A 66 -2.03 -9.45 -17.38
C THR A 66 -0.84 -9.32 -18.32
N MET A 67 0.40 -9.33 -17.82
CA MET A 67 1.62 -9.19 -18.62
C MET A 67 2.63 -10.25 -18.23
N ASN A 68 3.50 -10.66 -19.15
CA ASN A 68 4.67 -11.44 -18.77
C ASN A 68 5.86 -10.52 -18.38
N MET A 69 6.85 -11.09 -17.69
CA MET A 69 8.01 -10.33 -17.22
C MET A 69 8.82 -9.67 -18.37
N GLU A 70 8.85 -10.29 -19.55
CA GLU A 70 9.55 -9.73 -20.71
C GLU A 70 8.82 -8.51 -21.28
N GLU A 71 7.50 -8.55 -21.36
CA GLU A 71 6.66 -7.40 -21.76
C GLU A 71 6.83 -6.24 -20.78
N MET A 72 6.94 -6.54 -19.49
CA MET A 72 7.17 -5.55 -18.45
C MET A 72 8.56 -4.90 -18.57
N GLU A 73 9.62 -5.67 -18.86
CA GLU A 73 10.95 -5.12 -19.12
C GLU A 73 11.01 -4.19 -20.34
N ARG A 74 10.08 -4.36 -21.29
CA ARG A 74 9.99 -3.50 -22.49
C ARG A 74 9.19 -2.22 -22.25
N LEU A 75 8.57 -2.04 -21.08
CA LEU A 75 7.77 -0.85 -20.80
C LEU A 75 8.67 0.41 -20.71
N PRO A 76 8.25 1.52 -21.35
CA PRO A 76 8.95 2.79 -21.22
C PRO A 76 9.00 3.22 -19.75
N GLY A 77 10.20 3.48 -19.23
CA GLY A 77 10.39 3.87 -17.82
C GLY A 77 10.68 2.69 -16.88
N ASN A 78 10.73 1.45 -17.37
CA ASN A 78 11.32 0.36 -16.59
C ASN A 78 12.84 0.60 -16.48
N ALA A 79 13.25 1.20 -15.37
CA ALA A 79 14.64 1.57 -15.14
C ALA A 79 15.49 0.33 -14.88
N ASN A 80 16.70 0.29 -15.43
CA ASN A 80 17.72 -0.71 -15.07
C ASN A 80 18.28 -0.52 -13.63
N GLY A 81 17.64 0.32 -12.81
CA GLY A 81 18.04 0.63 -11.45
C GLY A 81 17.25 -0.16 -10.42
N ASP A 82 17.71 -0.11 -9.18
CA ASP A 82 17.01 -0.71 -8.05
C ASP A 82 15.63 -0.05 -7.85
N ILE A 83 14.66 -0.84 -7.41
CA ILE A 83 13.27 -0.42 -7.21
C ILE A 83 12.99 -0.38 -5.70
N LEU A 84 12.50 0.76 -5.21
CA LEU A 84 11.99 0.89 -3.86
C LEU A 84 10.46 1.02 -3.91
N VAL A 85 9.77 0.08 -3.28
CA VAL A 85 8.32 0.11 -3.12
C VAL A 85 7.99 0.47 -1.67
N ILE A 86 7.29 1.58 -1.48
CA ILE A 86 6.83 2.06 -0.18
C ILE A 86 5.32 1.87 -0.10
N LEU A 87 4.89 0.89 0.70
CA LEU A 87 3.48 0.71 1.03
C LEU A 87 3.17 1.46 2.32
N VAL A 88 2.20 2.39 2.27
CA VAL A 88 1.71 3.09 3.47
C VAL A 88 0.33 2.55 3.81
N ASN A 89 0.23 1.80 4.91
CA ASN A 89 -1.04 1.37 5.48
C ASN A 89 -1.49 2.36 6.56
N ALA A 90 -2.54 3.12 6.26
CA ALA A 90 -3.16 4.10 7.17
C ALA A 90 -4.45 3.56 7.82
N GLU A 91 -4.70 2.26 7.77
CA GLU A 91 -5.85 1.63 8.44
C GLU A 91 -5.81 1.91 9.95
N VAL A 92 -6.91 2.44 10.45
CA VAL A 92 -7.10 2.66 11.89
C VAL A 92 -7.91 1.51 12.49
N ASN A 93 -7.51 1.06 13.68
CA ASN A 93 -8.18 -0.03 14.40
C ASN A 93 -8.81 0.52 15.70
N PRO A 94 -9.96 1.22 15.62
CA PRO A 94 -10.61 1.74 16.81
C PRO A 94 -11.11 0.60 17.70
N ASP A 95 -11.08 0.81 19.02
CA ASP A 95 -11.55 -0.19 20.00
C ASP A 95 -12.98 -0.67 19.66
N ARG A 96 -13.12 -1.98 19.45
CA ARG A 96 -14.39 -2.59 19.09
C ARG A 96 -15.29 -2.74 20.31
N LEU A 97 -16.18 -1.77 20.53
CA LEU A 97 -17.17 -1.80 21.61
C LEU A 97 -18.18 -2.95 21.52
N ILE A 98 -18.34 -3.57 20.34
CA ILE A 98 -19.24 -4.72 20.10
C ILE A 98 -18.89 -5.91 21.01
N GLU A 99 -17.61 -6.14 21.27
CA GLU A 99 -17.16 -7.27 22.09
C GLU A 99 -17.19 -6.97 23.59
N GLN A 100 -17.44 -5.70 23.96
CA GLN A 100 -17.38 -5.22 25.34
C GLN A 100 -18.76 -5.24 26.04
N THR A 101 -19.83 -5.60 25.33
CA THR A 101 -21.20 -5.63 25.88
C THR A 101 -21.97 -6.86 25.38
N TYR A 102 -22.92 -7.33 26.21
CA TYR A 102 -23.81 -8.44 25.88
C TYR A 102 -25.03 -8.02 25.03
N ALA A 103 -25.18 -6.72 24.76
CA ALA A 103 -26.26 -6.19 23.95
C ALA A 103 -26.13 -6.66 22.50
N ALA A 104 -27.25 -7.07 21.87
CA ALA A 104 -27.23 -7.49 20.47
C ALA A 104 -26.81 -6.31 19.56
N PRO A 105 -25.84 -6.50 18.65
CA PRO A 105 -25.39 -5.45 17.75
C PRO A 105 -26.50 -5.07 16.76
N SER A 106 -26.53 -3.81 16.33
CA SER A 106 -27.46 -3.35 15.30
C SER A 106 -27.12 -3.93 13.92
N VAL A 107 -28.08 -3.94 12.98
CA VAL A 107 -27.84 -4.39 11.60
C VAL A 107 -26.68 -3.63 10.94
N GLY A 108 -26.61 -2.31 11.12
CA GLY A 108 -25.53 -1.48 10.58
C GLY A 108 -24.17 -1.84 11.21
N THR A 109 -24.16 -2.09 12.53
CA THR A 109 -22.98 -2.52 13.28
C THR A 109 -22.48 -3.90 12.82
N THR A 110 -23.39 -4.85 12.57
CA THR A 110 -23.06 -6.18 12.05
C THR A 110 -22.54 -6.10 10.61
N MET A 111 -23.18 -5.32 9.74
CA MET A 111 -22.71 -5.11 8.36
C MET A 111 -21.32 -4.49 8.32
N ALA A 112 -21.05 -3.48 9.15
CA ALA A 112 -19.73 -2.87 9.27
C ALA A 112 -18.68 -3.89 9.73
N ALA A 113 -18.97 -4.70 10.74
CA ALA A 113 -18.05 -5.72 11.24
C ALA A 113 -17.72 -6.81 10.19
N VAL A 114 -18.73 -7.28 9.45
CA VAL A 114 -18.52 -8.23 8.34
C VAL A 114 -17.68 -7.61 7.24
N SER A 115 -17.96 -6.35 6.86
CA SER A 115 -17.18 -5.62 5.87
C SER A 115 -15.73 -5.47 6.33
N SER A 116 -15.48 -5.05 7.58
CA SER A 116 -14.14 -4.95 8.16
C SER A 116 -13.41 -6.29 8.17
N ALA A 117 -14.06 -7.38 8.54
CA ALA A 117 -13.43 -8.71 8.52
C ALA A 117 -13.05 -9.15 7.11
N GLN A 118 -13.92 -8.88 6.13
CA GLN A 118 -13.60 -9.11 4.72
C GLN A 118 -12.41 -8.25 4.27
N PHE A 119 -12.39 -6.95 4.61
CA PHE A 119 -11.27 -6.07 4.30
C PHE A 119 -9.95 -6.57 4.86
N SER A 120 -9.89 -6.91 6.14
CA SER A 120 -8.64 -7.38 6.75
C SER A 120 -8.13 -8.66 6.07
N ASN A 121 -9.02 -9.60 5.73
CA ASN A 121 -8.62 -10.82 5.02
C ASN A 121 -8.12 -10.53 3.59
N TYR A 122 -8.83 -9.69 2.84
CA TYR A 122 -8.43 -9.30 1.49
C TYR A 122 -7.12 -8.50 1.48
N ASN A 123 -6.91 -7.61 2.44
CA ASN A 123 -5.67 -6.83 2.57
C ASN A 123 -4.47 -7.75 2.80
N MET A 124 -4.60 -8.77 3.67
CA MET A 124 -3.54 -9.75 3.89
C MET A 124 -3.23 -10.58 2.65
N GLU A 125 -4.27 -11.12 1.99
CA GLU A 125 -4.10 -11.90 0.75
C GLU A 125 -3.45 -11.08 -0.36
N THR A 126 -3.91 -9.83 -0.54
CA THR A 126 -3.38 -8.89 -1.53
C THR A 126 -1.92 -8.57 -1.24
N LEU A 127 -1.57 -8.32 0.03
CA LEU A 127 -0.20 -8.04 0.43
C LEU A 127 0.73 -9.24 0.20
N ASP A 128 0.29 -10.45 0.56
CA ASP A 128 1.09 -11.66 0.36
C ASP A 128 1.27 -11.98 -1.12
N ARG A 129 0.24 -11.83 -1.94
CA ARG A 129 0.34 -11.96 -3.40
C ARG A 129 1.31 -10.92 -3.97
N PHE A 130 1.23 -9.68 -3.52
CA PHE A 130 2.13 -8.63 -3.98
C PHE A 130 3.59 -8.92 -3.62
N ARG A 131 3.87 -9.41 -2.40
CA ARG A 131 5.22 -9.86 -2.00
C ARG A 131 5.74 -10.99 -2.89
N GLN A 132 4.89 -11.96 -3.23
CA GLN A 132 5.26 -13.03 -4.15
C GLN A 132 5.61 -12.48 -5.53
N LEU A 133 4.82 -11.54 -6.07
CA LEU A 133 5.14 -10.89 -7.33
C LEU A 133 6.49 -10.18 -7.27
N LEU A 134 6.77 -9.40 -6.22
CA LEU A 134 8.07 -8.74 -6.07
C LEU A 134 9.23 -9.76 -6.03
N ALA A 135 9.04 -10.91 -5.39
CA ALA A 135 10.02 -11.99 -5.39
C ALA A 135 10.22 -12.60 -6.79
N GLU A 136 9.13 -12.79 -7.55
CA GLU A 136 9.19 -13.27 -8.94
C GLU A 136 9.96 -12.27 -9.83
N VAL A 137 9.74 -10.96 -9.68
CA VAL A 137 10.48 -9.93 -10.43
C VAL A 137 11.96 -9.91 -10.04
N GLN A 138 12.29 -10.05 -8.75
CA GLN A 138 13.67 -10.14 -8.27
C GLN A 138 14.37 -11.36 -8.87
N GLN A 139 13.71 -12.52 -8.85
CA GLN A 139 14.23 -13.76 -9.42
C GLN A 139 14.45 -13.64 -10.93
N TYR A 140 13.50 -13.05 -11.66
CA TYR A 140 13.66 -12.79 -13.09
C TYR A 140 14.85 -11.88 -13.38
N SER A 141 15.04 -10.83 -12.56
CA SER A 141 16.17 -9.91 -12.67
C SER A 141 17.51 -10.63 -12.52
N GLU A 142 17.62 -11.51 -11.52
CA GLU A 142 18.83 -12.31 -11.27
C GLU A 142 19.14 -13.29 -12.42
N GLN A 143 18.11 -14.01 -12.91
CA GLN A 143 18.25 -14.96 -14.01
C GLN A 143 18.71 -14.29 -15.31
N ASN A 144 18.25 -13.08 -15.57
CA ASN A 144 18.59 -12.29 -16.75
C ASN A 144 19.81 -11.38 -16.54
N LYS A 145 20.52 -11.51 -15.40
CA LYS A 145 21.71 -10.72 -15.04
C LYS A 145 21.46 -9.21 -15.05
N LEU A 146 20.23 -8.80 -14.74
CA LEU A 146 19.89 -7.40 -14.52
C LEU A 146 20.45 -7.01 -13.14
N SER A 147 21.18 -5.88 -13.06
CA SER A 147 21.74 -5.38 -11.79
C SER A 147 20.69 -4.66 -10.92
N ARG A 148 19.46 -5.16 -10.90
CA ARG A 148 18.31 -4.59 -10.19
C ARG A 148 18.08 -5.34 -8.87
N LYS A 149 17.92 -4.59 -7.79
CA LYS A 149 17.37 -5.07 -6.52
C LYS A 149 16.01 -4.44 -6.24
N ILE A 150 15.13 -5.20 -5.61
CA ILE A 150 13.82 -4.73 -5.18
C ILE A 150 13.80 -4.64 -3.66
N TYR A 151 13.40 -3.47 -3.17
CA TYR A 151 13.24 -3.13 -1.75
C TYR A 151 11.76 -2.91 -1.48
N PHE A 152 11.23 -3.56 -0.46
CA PHE A 152 9.82 -3.43 -0.08
C PHE A 152 9.71 -3.00 1.38
N THR A 153 9.21 -1.79 1.60
CA THR A 153 8.98 -1.26 2.95
C THR A 153 7.48 -1.05 3.19
N GLN A 154 7.04 -1.37 4.40
CA GLN A 154 5.65 -1.23 4.81
C GLN A 154 5.56 -0.30 6.03
N VAL A 155 5.14 0.93 5.78
CA VAL A 155 4.84 1.90 6.83
C VAL A 155 3.43 1.60 7.36
N SER A 156 3.31 1.19 8.63
CA SER A 156 2.03 0.94 9.28
C SER A 156 2.04 1.47 10.71
N PHE A 157 0.91 2.04 11.13
CA PHE A 157 0.74 2.53 12.50
C PHE A 157 0.62 1.39 13.53
N GLU A 158 0.22 0.19 13.11
CA GLU A 158 0.10 -0.98 13.99
C GLU A 158 1.45 -1.54 14.45
N HIS A 159 2.53 -1.34 13.67
CA HIS A 159 3.88 -1.81 14.02
C HIS A 159 4.46 -1.09 15.25
N VAL A 160 3.84 0.02 15.67
CA VAL A 160 4.19 0.74 16.90
C VAL A 160 3.40 0.19 18.07
N LYS A 161 3.67 -1.06 18.47
CA LYS A 161 3.08 -1.61 19.70
C LYS A 161 3.63 -0.82 20.89
N SER A 162 2.75 -0.17 21.65
CA SER A 162 2.96 0.44 22.98
C SER A 162 3.23 1.95 23.11
N SER A 163 3.23 2.76 22.05
CA SER A 163 3.38 4.21 22.23
C SER A 163 2.03 4.93 22.29
N GLU A 164 2.01 6.06 23.00
CA GLU A 164 0.91 7.06 22.99
C GLU A 164 0.52 7.48 21.57
N ILE A 165 1.46 7.36 20.63
CA ILE A 165 1.31 7.64 19.19
C ILE A 165 0.26 6.73 18.54
N ASN A 166 0.28 5.43 18.85
CA ASN A 166 -0.65 4.49 18.22
C ASN A 166 -2.11 4.80 18.63
N ARG A 167 -2.32 5.21 19.90
CA ARG A 167 -3.62 5.68 20.37
C ARG A 167 -4.04 6.98 19.71
N LEU A 168 -3.13 7.95 19.59
CA LEU A 168 -3.42 9.24 18.96
C LEU A 168 -3.79 9.06 17.48
N LEU A 169 -2.98 8.31 16.72
CA LEU A 169 -3.22 8.10 15.29
C LEU A 169 -4.48 7.28 15.02
N ASN A 170 -4.77 6.25 15.82
CA ASN A 170 -6.04 5.50 15.71
C ASN A 170 -7.27 6.29 16.16
N SER A 171 -7.09 7.37 16.93
CA SER A 171 -8.19 8.24 17.35
C SER A 171 -8.52 9.34 16.34
N LEU A 172 -7.68 9.51 15.30
CA LEU A 172 -7.91 10.52 14.28
C LEU A 172 -9.18 10.17 13.49
N PRO A 173 -10.12 11.13 13.37
CA PRO A 173 -11.36 10.86 12.67
C PRO A 173 -11.10 10.81 11.16
N THR A 174 -11.73 9.85 10.48
CA THR A 174 -11.77 9.78 9.01
C THR A 174 -12.67 10.88 8.44
N THR A 175 -12.13 12.11 8.42
CA THR A 175 -12.85 13.32 8.02
C THR A 175 -12.10 14.07 6.93
N LEU A 176 -12.81 14.90 6.18
CA LEU A 176 -12.22 15.71 5.11
C LEU A 176 -11.39 16.91 5.61
N ALA A 177 -11.33 17.12 6.93
CA ALA A 177 -10.59 18.22 7.55
C ALA A 177 -9.99 17.75 8.89
N LEU A 178 -8.68 17.95 9.04
CA LEU A 178 -7.95 17.74 10.30
C LEU A 178 -7.40 19.08 10.79
N GLU A 179 -7.16 19.20 12.09
CA GLU A 179 -6.45 20.35 12.63
C GLU A 179 -4.98 20.32 12.19
N ASP A 180 -4.38 21.50 11.98
CA ASP A 180 -2.99 21.63 11.51
C ASP A 180 -2.00 20.81 12.36
N ILE A 181 -2.22 20.79 13.68
CA ILE A 181 -1.39 20.04 14.62
C ILE A 181 -1.44 18.53 14.38
N ASP A 182 -2.60 17.98 13.99
CA ASP A 182 -2.76 16.56 13.71
C ASP A 182 -2.15 16.18 12.35
N VAL A 183 -2.19 17.11 11.39
CA VAL A 183 -1.46 16.96 10.12
C VAL A 183 0.05 16.93 10.37
N ASP A 184 0.58 17.85 11.17
CA ASP A 184 2.00 17.86 11.53
C ASP A 184 2.40 16.57 12.25
N ARG A 185 1.55 16.07 13.16
CA ARG A 185 1.76 14.79 13.85
C ARG A 185 1.83 13.61 12.89
N LEU A 186 0.91 13.53 11.94
CA LEU A 186 0.92 12.50 10.90
C LEU A 186 2.18 12.56 10.04
N ILE A 187 2.60 13.76 9.64
CA ILE A 187 3.83 13.96 8.85
C ILE A 187 5.05 13.48 9.62
N VAL A 188 5.17 13.84 10.90
CA VAL A 188 6.33 13.46 11.70
C VAL A 188 6.32 11.95 11.98
N ALA A 189 5.17 11.37 12.32
CA ALA A 189 5.04 9.92 12.52
C ALA A 189 5.41 9.14 11.25
N GLY A 190 4.89 9.54 10.09
CA GLY A 190 5.22 8.91 8.80
C GLY A 190 6.71 8.98 8.46
N ARG A 191 7.36 10.13 8.74
CA ARG A 191 8.82 10.27 8.57
C ARG A 191 9.59 9.33 9.47
N LEU A 192 9.22 9.23 10.74
CA LEU A 192 9.89 8.37 11.70
C LEU A 192 9.76 6.91 11.29
N LEU A 193 8.54 6.45 11.03
CA LEU A 193 8.28 5.07 10.66
C LEU A 193 9.06 4.66 9.43
N LEU A 194 8.96 5.42 8.32
CA LEU A 194 9.68 5.11 7.08
C LEU A 194 11.20 5.03 7.27
N ARG A 195 11.78 5.92 8.06
CA ARG A 195 13.24 5.97 8.27
C ARG A 195 13.73 4.88 9.20
N THR A 196 12.86 4.31 10.02
CA THR A 196 13.19 3.16 10.86
C THR A 196 13.01 1.83 10.13
N GLU A 197 12.47 1.83 8.91
CA GLU A 197 12.24 0.61 8.14
C GLU A 197 13.54 0.06 7.54
N PRO A 198 13.87 -1.23 7.77
CA PRO A 198 15.15 -1.82 7.35
C PRO A 198 15.40 -1.75 5.84
N GLU A 199 14.39 -2.02 5.02
CA GLU A 199 14.51 -2.03 3.56
C GLU A 199 14.72 -0.62 2.99
N PHE A 200 14.13 0.40 3.63
CA PHE A 200 14.35 1.80 3.27
C PHE A 200 15.79 2.23 3.58
N GLU A 201 16.31 1.87 4.76
CA GLU A 201 17.71 2.15 5.12
C GLU A 201 18.69 1.39 4.22
N ALA A 202 18.40 0.13 3.89
CA ALA A 202 19.22 -0.66 2.97
C ALA A 202 19.27 -0.04 1.57
N PHE A 203 18.15 0.47 1.06
CA PHE A 203 18.09 1.22 -0.19
C PHE A 203 18.95 2.49 -0.11
N LYS A 204 18.78 3.31 0.95
CA LYS A 204 19.59 4.53 1.14
C LYS A 204 21.08 4.24 1.15
N GLN A 205 21.52 3.23 1.91
CA GLN A 205 22.92 2.84 2.01
C GLN A 205 23.48 2.41 0.66
N ARG A 206 22.74 1.59 -0.10
CA ARG A 206 23.16 1.14 -1.43
C ARG A 206 23.36 2.31 -2.40
N HIS A 207 22.53 3.34 -2.30
CA HIS A 207 22.59 4.51 -3.19
C HIS A 207 23.42 5.67 -2.63
N ASN A 208 24.08 5.51 -1.46
CA ASN A 208 24.71 6.61 -0.73
C ASN A 208 23.79 7.84 -0.60
N ALA A 209 22.48 7.59 -0.44
CA ALA A 209 21.47 8.62 -0.41
C ALA A 209 21.41 9.28 0.97
N SER A 210 21.33 10.60 0.99
CA SER A 210 21.09 11.40 2.18
C SER A 210 19.69 12.03 2.14
N LEU A 211 19.21 12.43 3.32
CA LEU A 211 18.01 13.24 3.41
C LEU A 211 18.29 14.65 2.83
N ALA A 212 17.25 15.28 2.29
CA ALA A 212 17.33 16.66 1.80
C ALA A 212 17.74 17.63 2.93
N GLU A 213 18.38 18.73 2.55
CA GLU A 213 18.74 19.80 3.48
C GLU A 213 17.50 20.32 4.22
N GLY A 214 17.61 20.50 5.54
CA GLY A 214 16.50 20.92 6.40
C GLY A 214 15.51 19.81 6.79
N ALA A 215 15.68 18.58 6.30
CA ALA A 215 14.92 17.44 6.82
C ALA A 215 15.30 17.20 8.29
N LEU A 216 14.29 17.10 9.17
CA LEU A 216 14.47 16.73 10.58
C LEU A 216 15.31 15.46 10.68
N SER A 217 16.29 15.40 11.59
CA SER A 217 17.05 14.17 11.83
C SER A 217 16.19 13.14 12.55
N GLU A 218 16.54 11.84 12.49
CA GLU A 218 15.87 10.81 13.31
C GLU A 218 15.91 11.14 14.80
N GLN A 219 17.02 11.69 15.29
CA GLN A 219 17.12 12.17 16.67
C GLN A 219 16.09 13.26 16.97
N ALA A 220 15.95 14.27 16.09
CA ALA A 220 14.94 15.31 16.25
C ALA A 220 13.53 14.71 16.19
N LEU A 221 13.24 13.79 15.25
CA LEU A 221 11.94 13.10 15.19
C LEU A 221 11.64 12.34 16.50
N CYS A 222 12.66 11.69 17.07
CA CYS A 222 12.57 10.94 18.32
C CYS A 222 12.35 11.81 19.56
N GLU A 223 12.78 13.08 19.54
CA GLU A 223 12.46 14.06 20.60
C GLU A 223 10.97 14.43 20.59
N TYR A 224 10.36 14.53 19.42
CA TYR A 224 8.92 14.79 19.29
C TYR A 224 8.07 13.52 19.46
N TYR A 225 8.62 12.34 19.12
CA TYR A 225 7.88 11.08 19.05
C TYR A 225 8.70 9.90 19.58
N PRO A 226 8.48 9.47 20.84
CA PRO A 226 9.17 8.31 21.39
C PRO A 226 8.71 7.02 20.69
N HIS A 227 9.65 6.38 20.00
CA HIS A 227 9.45 5.12 19.27
C HIS A 227 10.49 4.07 19.73
N PRO A 228 10.18 2.76 19.72
CA PRO A 228 11.14 1.72 20.16
C PRO A 228 12.46 1.70 19.38
N ALA A 229 12.46 2.16 18.13
CA ALA A 229 13.66 2.30 17.31
C ALA A 229 14.47 3.57 17.63
N CYS A 230 13.95 4.48 18.46
CA CYS A 230 14.68 5.65 18.90
C CYS A 230 15.79 5.26 19.88
N PRO A 231 16.98 5.87 19.78
CA PRO A 231 18.03 5.65 20.75
C PRO A 231 17.54 6.05 22.15
N THR A 232 17.81 5.22 23.15
CA THR A 232 17.52 5.54 24.54
C THR A 232 18.29 6.82 24.91
N PRO A 233 17.62 7.83 25.49
CA PRO A 233 18.34 9.02 25.94
C PRO A 233 19.45 8.57 26.90
N PRO A 234 20.67 9.13 26.79
CA PRO A 234 21.74 8.76 27.69
C PRO A 234 21.25 8.96 29.12
N ASN A 235 21.42 7.92 29.95
CA ASN A 235 21.16 7.99 31.39
C ASN A 235 21.74 9.32 31.86
N ARG A 236 20.89 10.24 32.34
CA ARG A 236 21.35 11.37 33.15
C ARG A 236 21.86 10.76 34.45
N ALA A 237 23.07 10.21 34.40
CA ALA A 237 23.81 9.81 35.56
C ALA A 237 24.06 11.08 36.37
N GLY A 238 23.43 11.11 37.55
CA GLY A 238 23.80 11.95 38.69
C GLY A 238 23.98 13.44 38.39
N SER A 239 23.03 14.25 38.83
CA SER A 239 23.40 15.56 39.37
C SER A 239 23.05 15.57 40.86
N PRO A 240 23.97 16.08 41.70
CA PRO A 240 24.02 15.87 43.15
C PRO A 240 22.85 16.49 43.92
#